data_AF-A0ABD5T0S5-F1
#
_entry.id   AF-A0ABD5T0S5-F1
#
_cell.length_a   1.000
_cell.length_b   1.000
_cell.length_c   1.000
_cell.angle_alpha   90.00
_cell.angle_beta   90.00
_cell.angle_gamma   90.00
#
_symmetry.space_group_name_H-M   'P 1'
#
loop_
_entity.id
_entity.type
_entity.pdbx_description
1 polymer ?
#
loop_
_entity_poly.entity_id
_entity_poly.type
_entity_poly.pdbx_seq_one_letter_code
_entity_poly.pdbx_strand_id
1 'polypeptide(L)'
;MSGDRAVSTVMDVAMALLLVSASVLLIGTHLHDSDDGVDENRADRTAELLGESTISVQYSLDDAAPIADREGEYHRTEYGSATGLLADAAVANVHVDGTRIRPAGDEFETAVGASVESALIGSNRHFYVIAE
;
A
#
# COMPACT_ATOMS: atom_id res chain seq x y z
N MET A 1 -39.06 -40.10 -37.73
CA MET A 1 -38.86 -39.54 -36.37
C MET A 1 -37.44 -38.98 -36.18
N SER A 2 -36.85 -38.31 -37.20
CA SER A 2 -35.46 -37.82 -37.15
C SER A 2 -35.33 -36.29 -36.98
N GLY A 3 -36.42 -35.54 -37.15
CA GLY A 3 -36.41 -34.06 -37.10
C GLY A 3 -36.25 -33.47 -35.70
N ASP A 4 -36.96 -34.01 -34.70
CA ASP A 4 -36.93 -33.46 -33.33
C ASP A 4 -35.55 -33.53 -32.67
N ARG A 5 -34.77 -34.58 -32.98
CA ARG A 5 -33.41 -34.74 -32.45
C ARG A 5 -32.46 -33.70 -33.02
N ALA A 6 -32.55 -33.41 -34.31
CA ALA A 6 -31.70 -32.43 -34.97
C ALA A 6 -32.00 -30.99 -34.48
N VAL A 7 -33.28 -30.65 -34.30
CA VAL A 7 -33.70 -29.35 -33.78
C VAL A 7 -33.19 -29.14 -32.34
N SER A 8 -33.28 -30.16 -31.49
CA SER A 8 -32.78 -30.09 -30.12
C SER A 8 -31.26 -29.92 -30.05
N THR A 9 -30.49 -30.60 -30.92
CA THR A 9 -29.03 -30.45 -30.96
C THR A 9 -28.59 -29.08 -31.44
N VAL A 10 -29.30 -28.51 -32.43
CA VAL A 10 -28.98 -27.17 -32.95
C VAL A 10 -29.24 -26.10 -31.90
N MET A 11 -30.35 -26.21 -31.17
CA MET A 11 -30.68 -25.29 -30.09
C MET A 11 -29.65 -25.34 -28.95
N ASP A 12 -29.21 -26.54 -28.57
CA ASP A 12 -28.21 -26.74 -27.52
C ASP A 12 -26.85 -26.15 -27.92
N VAL A 13 -26.41 -26.42 -29.15
CA VAL A 13 -25.17 -25.83 -29.70
C VAL A 13 -25.27 -24.31 -29.81
N ALA A 14 -26.41 -23.77 -30.24
CA ALA A 14 -26.62 -22.32 -30.32
C ALA A 14 -26.56 -21.66 -28.93
N MET A 15 -27.17 -22.28 -27.91
CA MET A 15 -27.10 -21.80 -26.53
C MET A 15 -25.67 -21.88 -25.99
N ALA A 16 -24.96 -22.97 -26.24
CA ALA A 16 -23.56 -23.12 -25.84
C ALA A 16 -22.67 -22.03 -26.46
N LEU A 17 -22.82 -21.76 -27.76
CA LEU A 17 -22.07 -20.72 -28.45
C LEU A 17 -22.42 -19.31 -27.96
N LEU A 18 -23.69 -19.07 -27.62
CA LEU A 18 -24.14 -17.80 -27.04
C LEU A 18 -23.50 -17.59 -25.66
N LEU A 19 -23.53 -18.60 -24.79
CA LEU A 19 -22.92 -18.54 -23.47
C LEU A 19 -21.41 -18.31 -23.55
N VAL A 20 -20.70 -19.02 -24.43
CA VAL A 20 -19.25 -18.82 -24.65
C VAL A 20 -18.98 -17.40 -25.13
N SER A 21 -19.77 -16.88 -26.07
CA SER A 21 -19.61 -15.52 -26.58
C SER A 21 -19.90 -14.47 -25.49
N ALA A 22 -20.92 -14.70 -24.66
CA ALA A 22 -21.26 -13.84 -23.54
C ALA A 22 -20.16 -13.85 -22.46
N SER A 23 -19.55 -15.00 -22.16
CA SER A 23 -18.42 -15.10 -21.25
C SER A 23 -17.20 -14.34 -21.78
N VAL A 24 -16.85 -14.52 -23.06
CA VAL A 24 -15.74 -13.79 -23.70
C VAL A 24 -16.02 -12.28 -23.71
N LEU A 25 -17.26 -11.87 -23.99
CA LEU A 25 -17.66 -10.46 -23.94
C LEU A 25 -17.54 -9.89 -22.53
N LEU A 26 -18.03 -10.59 -21.50
CA LEU A 26 -17.94 -10.17 -20.10
C LEU A 26 -16.48 -9.96 -19.67
N ILE A 27 -15.62 -10.93 -20.00
CA ILE A 27 -14.18 -10.86 -19.75
C ILE A 27 -13.59 -9.65 -20.47
N GLY A 28 -13.89 -9.50 -21.77
CA GLY A 28 -13.42 -8.38 -22.58
C GLY A 28 -13.84 -7.01 -22.04
N THR A 29 -15.10 -6.84 -21.64
CA THR A 29 -15.59 -5.58 -21.06
C THR A 29 -14.96 -5.27 -19.72
N HIS A 30 -14.75 -6.28 -18.87
CA HIS A 30 -14.12 -6.08 -17.56
C HIS A 30 -12.63 -5.73 -17.67
N LEU A 31 -11.91 -6.39 -18.58
CA LEU A 31 -10.51 -6.07 -18.87
C LEU A 31 -10.36 -4.69 -19.53
N HIS A 32 -11.29 -4.30 -20.41
CA HIS A 32 -11.26 -2.98 -21.04
C HIS A 32 -11.53 -1.84 -20.05
N ASP A 33 -12.44 -2.04 -19.09
CA ASP A 33 -12.71 -1.09 -17.99
C ASP A 33 -11.52 -0.96 -17.01
N SER A 34 -10.63 -1.97 -16.99
CA SER A 34 -9.45 -1.98 -16.12
C SER A 34 -8.23 -1.25 -16.71
N ASP A 35 -8.24 -0.94 -18.01
CA ASP A 35 -7.07 -0.38 -18.73
C ASP A 35 -7.11 1.16 -18.85
N ASP A 36 -8.26 1.80 -18.63
CA ASP A 36 -8.45 3.24 -18.90
C ASP A 36 -8.49 4.16 -17.66
N GLY A 37 -8.19 3.66 -16.45
CA GLY A 37 -8.25 4.49 -15.24
C GLY A 37 -7.10 4.26 -14.29
N VAL A 38 -6.24 5.26 -14.09
CA VAL A 38 -5.63 5.45 -12.77
C VAL A 38 -6.81 5.61 -11.82
N ASP A 39 -7.18 4.56 -11.07
CA ASP A 39 -8.24 4.61 -10.06
C ASP A 39 -8.02 5.87 -9.22
N GLU A 40 -8.88 6.88 -9.41
CA GLU A 40 -8.72 8.21 -8.79
C GLU A 40 -8.70 8.08 -7.26
N ASN A 41 -9.31 7.02 -6.71
CA ASN A 41 -9.33 6.71 -5.29
C ASN A 41 -8.14 5.87 -4.82
N ARG A 42 -7.22 5.49 -5.71
CA ARG A 42 -6.05 4.66 -5.34
C ARG A 42 -5.17 5.37 -4.32
N ALA A 43 -4.94 6.66 -4.52
CA ALA A 43 -4.13 7.48 -3.60
C ALA A 43 -4.80 7.57 -2.23
N ASP A 44 -6.10 7.87 -2.19
CA ASP A 44 -6.88 7.97 -0.95
C ASP A 44 -6.92 6.63 -0.20
N ARG A 45 -7.15 5.52 -0.93
CA ARG A 45 -7.14 4.17 -0.34
C ARG A 45 -5.75 3.79 0.16
N THR A 46 -4.68 4.14 -0.54
CA THR A 46 -3.31 3.92 -0.05
C THR A 46 -3.03 4.75 1.20
N ALA A 47 -3.43 6.02 1.22
CA ALA A 47 -3.25 6.88 2.40
C ALA A 47 -4.05 6.38 3.61
N GLU A 48 -5.27 5.87 3.38
CA GLU A 48 -6.11 5.26 4.41
C GLU A 48 -5.47 3.99 4.98
N LEU A 49 -4.99 3.08 4.12
CA LEU A 49 -4.26 1.88 4.54
C LEU A 49 -2.98 2.22 5.32
N LEU A 50 -2.24 3.25 4.91
CA LEU A 50 -1.06 3.73 5.64
C LEU A 50 -1.44 4.39 6.98
N GLY A 51 -2.61 5.02 7.05
CA GLY A 51 -3.18 5.58 8.28
C GLY A 51 -3.57 4.50 9.30
N GLU A 52 -4.02 3.34 8.83
CA GLU A 52 -4.36 2.19 9.68
C GLU A 52 -3.14 1.31 10.02
N SER A 53 -2.10 1.33 9.19
CA SER A 53 -0.90 0.53 9.39
C SER A 53 0.00 1.13 10.48
N THR A 54 0.20 0.37 11.56
CA THR A 54 1.11 0.73 12.65
C THR A 54 2.51 0.18 12.38
N ILE A 55 3.52 1.05 12.45
CA ILE A 55 4.94 0.67 12.32
C ILE A 55 5.74 1.16 13.54
N SER A 56 6.93 0.58 13.72
CA SER A 56 7.90 1.00 14.73
C SER A 56 9.12 1.65 14.05
N VAL A 57 9.58 2.77 14.62
CA VAL A 57 10.77 3.48 14.15
C VAL A 57 11.76 3.57 15.30
N GLN A 58 12.97 3.10 15.07
CA GLN A 58 14.08 3.21 16.01
C GLN A 58 15.13 4.16 15.44
N TYR A 59 15.55 5.13 16.23
CA TYR A 59 16.55 6.13 15.85
C TYR A 59 17.52 6.40 17.01
N SER A 60 18.73 6.82 16.66
CA SER A 60 19.78 7.17 17.64
C SER A 60 19.52 8.57 18.23
N LEU A 61 19.95 8.75 19.47
CA LEU A 61 19.96 10.02 20.20
C LEU A 61 21.39 10.54 20.43
N ASP A 62 22.39 9.94 19.81
CA ASP A 62 23.80 10.18 20.13
C ASP A 62 24.25 11.61 19.78
N ASP A 63 23.62 12.26 18.79
CA ASP A 63 23.89 13.65 18.42
C ASP A 63 22.93 14.65 19.08
N ALA A 64 21.99 14.18 19.91
CA ALA A 64 20.92 14.98 20.47
C ALA A 64 21.20 15.42 21.91
N ALA A 65 21.25 16.73 22.17
CA ALA A 65 21.37 17.24 23.54
C ALA A 65 20.13 16.90 24.40
N PRO A 66 20.29 16.57 25.70
CA PRO A 66 21.54 16.49 26.46
C PRO A 66 22.18 15.08 26.43
N ILE A 67 21.73 14.19 25.55
CA ILE A 67 22.23 12.81 25.46
C ILE A 67 23.62 12.77 24.81
N ALA A 68 23.91 13.68 23.88
CA ALA A 68 25.20 13.76 23.19
C ALA A 68 26.45 13.85 24.09
N ASP A 69 26.31 14.38 25.31
CA ASP A 69 27.43 14.49 26.26
C ASP A 69 27.59 13.24 27.15
N ARG A 70 26.74 12.21 26.99
CA ARG A 70 26.78 10.98 27.79
C ARG A 70 27.57 9.89 27.08
N GLU A 71 28.36 9.15 27.84
CA GLU A 71 28.99 7.92 27.34
C GLU A 71 27.93 6.83 27.13
N GLY A 72 27.93 6.20 25.95
CA GLY A 72 27.03 5.12 25.58
C GLY A 72 26.35 5.36 24.24
N GLU A 73 25.63 4.33 23.76
CA GLU A 73 24.83 4.40 22.54
C GLU A 73 23.36 4.38 22.96
N TYR A 74 22.62 5.43 22.62
CA TYR A 74 21.25 5.62 23.08
C TYR A 74 20.28 5.63 21.90
N HIS A 75 19.30 4.73 21.96
CA HIS A 75 18.25 4.63 20.96
C HIS A 75 16.89 4.91 21.56
N ARG A 76 16.01 5.50 20.74
CA ARG A 76 14.59 5.64 21.05
C ARG A 76 13.76 4.93 20.00
N THR A 77 12.74 4.20 20.47
CA THR A 77 11.74 3.57 19.62
C THR A 77 10.41 4.29 19.77
N GLU A 78 9.81 4.69 18.65
CA GLU A 78 8.47 5.26 18.57
C GLU A 78 7.57 4.34 17.73
N TYR A 79 6.29 4.32 18.07
CA TYR A 79 5.26 3.51 17.41
C TYR A 79 4.13 4.44 16.99
N GLY A 80 3.63 4.28 15.78
CA GLY A 80 2.55 5.10 15.25
C GLY A 80 2.08 4.60 13.90
N SER A 81 1.04 5.24 13.36
CA SER A 81 0.65 4.98 11.98
C SER A 81 1.73 5.48 11.02
N ALA A 82 1.88 4.84 9.85
CA ALA A 82 2.87 5.27 8.86
C ALA A 82 2.61 6.74 8.44
N THR A 83 1.36 7.12 8.21
CA THR A 83 0.99 8.51 7.89
C THR A 83 1.26 9.47 9.06
N GLY A 84 1.00 9.04 10.31
CA GLY A 84 1.27 9.86 11.50
C GLY A 84 2.76 10.12 11.71
N LEU A 85 3.59 9.08 11.52
CA LEU A 85 5.04 9.20 11.64
C LEU A 85 5.65 10.07 10.53
N LEU A 86 5.11 10.00 9.30
CA LEU A 86 5.51 10.90 8.21
C LEU A 86 5.15 12.36 8.51
N ALA A 87 3.96 12.60 9.06
CA ALA A 87 3.56 13.94 9.49
C ALA A 87 4.46 14.46 10.63
N ASP A 88 4.78 13.62 11.61
CA ASP A 88 5.69 13.97 12.70
C ASP A 88 7.11 14.24 12.20
N ALA A 89 7.60 13.48 11.22
CA ALA A 89 8.90 13.70 10.59
C ALA A 89 8.95 15.04 9.84
N ALA A 90 7.89 15.40 9.12
CA ALA A 90 7.78 16.69 8.43
C ALA A 90 7.85 17.88 9.41
N VAL A 91 7.30 17.72 10.62
CA VAL A 91 7.38 18.75 11.67
C VAL A 91 8.72 18.70 12.44
N ALA A 92 9.38 17.54 12.50
CA ALA A 92 10.65 17.37 13.23
C ALA A 92 11.79 18.25 12.67
N ASN A 93 11.76 18.56 11.37
CA ASN A 93 12.73 19.43 10.70
C ASN A 93 12.38 20.93 10.79
N VAL A 94 11.33 21.30 11.52
CA VAL A 94 10.97 22.71 11.73
C VAL A 94 11.96 23.37 12.67
N HIS A 95 12.42 24.55 12.26
CA HIS A 95 13.29 25.42 13.04
C HIS A 95 12.53 26.69 13.42
N VAL A 96 12.61 27.07 14.69
CA VAL A 96 12.07 28.34 15.22
C VAL A 96 13.25 29.14 15.74
N ASP A 97 13.42 30.37 15.26
CA ASP A 97 14.57 31.22 15.60
C ASP A 97 15.94 30.53 15.36
N GLY A 98 16.02 29.73 14.29
CA GLY A 98 17.22 28.93 13.96
C GLY A 98 17.48 27.74 14.89
N THR A 99 16.64 27.55 15.91
CA THR A 99 16.70 26.42 16.84
C THR A 99 15.74 25.34 16.39
N ARG A 100 16.23 24.13 16.23
CA ARG A 100 15.40 22.98 15.88
C ARG A 100 14.46 22.64 17.04
N ILE A 101 13.20 22.36 16.72
CA ILE A 101 12.20 21.99 17.74
C ILE A 101 12.52 20.62 18.37
N ARG A 102 13.00 19.65 17.56
CA ARG A 102 13.36 18.29 18.00
C ARG A 102 14.87 18.06 17.86
N PRO A 103 15.62 17.86 18.96
CA PRO A 103 17.08 17.68 18.93
C PRO A 103 17.58 16.52 18.05
N ALA A 104 16.87 15.40 17.98
CA ALA A 104 17.17 14.23 17.13
C ALA A 104 16.31 14.19 15.85
N GLY A 105 16.03 15.36 15.27
CA GLY A 105 15.06 15.49 14.16
C GLY A 105 15.51 14.78 12.89
N ASP A 106 16.79 14.85 12.54
CA ASP A 106 17.33 14.30 11.28
C ASP A 106 17.42 12.77 11.33
N GLU A 107 17.85 12.23 12.48
CA GLU A 107 17.92 10.80 12.74
C GLU A 107 16.51 10.20 12.73
N PHE A 108 15.56 10.91 13.33
CA PHE A 108 14.15 10.52 13.30
C PHE A 108 13.58 10.55 11.88
N GLU A 109 13.77 11.62 11.12
CA GLU A 109 13.31 11.75 9.72
C GLU A 109 13.85 10.61 8.86
N THR A 110 15.16 10.38 8.95
CA THR A 110 15.85 9.31 8.21
C THR A 110 15.30 7.94 8.58
N ALA A 111 15.11 7.68 9.86
CA ALA A 111 14.58 6.41 10.35
C ALA A 111 13.11 6.18 9.93
N VAL A 112 12.27 7.22 9.95
CA VAL A 112 10.89 7.14 9.45
C VAL A 112 10.87 6.78 7.98
N GLY A 113 11.67 7.47 7.15
CA GLY A 113 11.77 7.20 5.71
C GLY A 113 12.18 5.74 5.43
N ALA A 114 13.24 5.27 6.08
CA ALA A 114 13.72 3.90 5.94
C ALA A 114 12.70 2.86 6.41
N SER A 115 12.00 3.09 7.53
CA SER A 115 10.98 2.17 8.05
C SER A 115 9.76 2.10 7.14
N VAL A 116 9.28 3.24 6.61
CA VAL A 116 8.15 3.28 5.67
C VAL A 116 8.51 2.59 4.35
N GLU A 117 9.70 2.87 3.80
CA GLU A 117 10.19 2.22 2.59
C GLU A 117 10.29 0.70 2.78
N SER A 118 10.88 0.26 3.90
CA SER A 118 11.00 -1.15 4.25
C SER A 118 9.63 -1.83 4.40
N ALA A 119 8.66 -1.16 5.03
CA ALA A 119 7.30 -1.66 5.17
C ALA A 119 6.60 -1.81 3.80
N LEU A 120 6.77 -0.85 2.90
CA LEU A 120 6.18 -0.86 1.56
C LEU A 120 6.83 -1.91 0.64
N ILE A 121 8.16 -1.99 0.63
CA ILE A 121 8.89 -3.03 -0.12
C ILE A 121 8.58 -4.42 0.44
N GLY A 122 8.42 -4.53 1.76
CA GLY A 122 8.03 -5.77 2.44
C GLY A 122 6.60 -6.22 2.11
N SER A 123 5.66 -5.27 2.00
CA SER A 123 4.24 -5.53 1.71
C SER A 123 4.03 -6.14 0.31
N ASN A 124 4.85 -5.77 -0.68
CA ASN A 124 4.74 -6.24 -2.06
C ASN A 124 5.06 -7.74 -2.26
N ARG A 125 5.36 -8.49 -1.20
CA ARG A 125 5.67 -9.94 -1.22
C ARG A 125 4.56 -10.81 -0.63
N HIS A 126 3.43 -10.25 -0.21
CA HIS A 126 2.40 -10.99 0.54
C HIS A 126 1.02 -10.92 -0.11
N PHE A 127 0.90 -11.38 -1.37
CA PHE A 127 -0.40 -11.69 -1.97
C PHE A 127 -0.54 -13.21 -2.10
N TYR A 128 -1.40 -13.81 -1.27
CA TYR A 128 -1.81 -15.20 -1.40
C TYR A 128 -3.01 -15.25 -2.35
N VAL A 129 -2.79 -15.61 -3.61
CA VAL A 129 -3.88 -15.88 -4.55
C VAL A 129 -4.45 -17.25 -4.21
N ILE A 130 -5.64 -17.27 -3.61
CA ILE A 130 -6.47 -18.48 -3.57
C ILE A 130 -7.22 -18.52 -4.89
N ALA A 131 -6.85 -19.48 -5.74
CA ALA A 131 -7.71 -19.89 -6.84
C ALA A 131 -8.75 -20.86 -6.25
N GLU A 132 -10.03 -20.49 -6.32
CA GLU A 132 -11.18 -21.40 -6.14
C GLU A 132 -11.58 -21.99 -7.50
#